data_AF-A0A7X9HXQ7-F1
#
_entry.id   AF-A0A7X9HXQ7-F1
#
_cell.length_a   1.000
_cell.length_b   1.000
_cell.length_c   1.000
_cell.angle_alpha   90.00
_cell.angle_beta   90.00
_cell.angle_gamma   90.00
#
_symmetry.space_group_name_H-M   'P 1'
#
loop_
_entity.id
_entity.type
_entity.pdbx_description
1 polymer ?
#
loop_
_entity_poly.entity_id
_entity_poly.type
_entity_poly.pdbx_seq_one_letter_code
_entity_poly.pdbx_strand_id
1 'polypeptide(L)'
;SPLIDLLVLSHPHKSHLEDFCRIPPDNVKKCLFSSRLSRYYIEAFRELEWSKVNIQDQVVKNFVIQDSFQCGVACSYRFPFGALLTIFGYWVEENIGDNMNNYSVVIFFAQGNNLLCLPGDIEEEGWEYLLQKHSPLFEDLLRKTNIFVASHHGSKSGFFSNLSSLLRAEIVVVPDGAKSESEAMLYYEGITSGHIVQKEIRNSTEWLYPPNFKKIKVLTARNNGNVKIFLSENNFSALASKGV
;
A
#
# COMPACT_ATOMS: atom_id res chain seq x y z
N SER A 1 8.36 -4.13 -22.03
CA SER A 1 8.00 -3.80 -20.64
C SER A 1 7.65 -5.06 -19.87
N PRO A 2 7.92 -5.14 -18.55
CA PRO A 2 7.55 -6.31 -17.75
C PRO A 2 6.03 -6.48 -17.73
N LEU A 3 5.59 -7.73 -17.63
CA LEU A 3 4.19 -8.08 -17.44
C LEU A 3 3.82 -7.86 -15.96
N ILE A 4 2.69 -7.23 -15.70
CA ILE A 4 2.13 -6.93 -14.38
C ILE A 4 1.01 -7.93 -14.11
N ASP A 5 1.23 -8.83 -13.15
CA ASP A 5 0.22 -9.83 -12.79
C ASP A 5 -1.00 -9.21 -12.09
N LEU A 6 -0.78 -8.17 -11.28
CA LEU A 6 -1.82 -7.45 -10.56
C LEU A 6 -1.45 -5.97 -10.46
N LEU A 7 -2.36 -5.11 -10.92
CA LEU A 7 -2.36 -3.69 -10.64
C LEU A 7 -3.44 -3.39 -9.58
N VAL A 8 -3.13 -2.58 -8.57
CA VAL A 8 -4.15 -2.12 -7.64
C VAL A 8 -4.20 -0.60 -7.65
N LEU A 9 -5.38 -0.06 -7.93
CA LEU A 9 -5.68 1.36 -7.82
C LEU A 9 -6.34 1.57 -6.46
N SER A 10 -5.55 2.07 -5.51
CA SER A 10 -5.99 2.23 -4.12
C SER A 10 -7.02 3.35 -4.00
N HIS A 11 -6.82 4.50 -4.65
CA HIS A 11 -7.76 5.62 -4.69
C HIS A 11 -7.45 6.56 -5.88
N PRO A 12 -8.42 7.41 -6.31
CA PRO A 12 -8.35 8.11 -7.60
C PRO A 12 -7.77 9.53 -7.48
N HIS A 13 -6.75 9.74 -6.63
CA HIS A 13 -6.06 11.02 -6.58
C HIS A 13 -5.05 11.15 -7.71
N LYS A 14 -4.89 12.37 -8.24
CA LYS A 14 -3.99 12.66 -9.36
C LYS A 14 -2.55 12.17 -9.12
N SER A 15 -2.01 12.37 -7.91
CA SER A 15 -0.68 11.90 -7.51
C SER A 15 -0.51 10.39 -7.53
N HIS A 16 -1.61 9.63 -7.53
CA HIS A 16 -1.61 8.17 -7.60
C HIS A 16 -1.90 7.63 -9.00
N LEU A 17 -2.36 8.49 -9.91
CA LEU A 17 -2.73 8.14 -11.29
C LEU A 17 -1.78 8.71 -12.35
N GLU A 18 -0.95 9.71 -12.02
CA GLU A 18 -0.07 10.36 -13.00
C GLU A 18 0.90 9.39 -13.68
N ASP A 19 1.42 8.42 -12.93
CA ASP A 19 2.34 7.40 -13.45
C ASP A 19 1.62 6.25 -14.16
N PHE A 20 0.29 6.15 -14.04
CA PHE A 20 -0.50 5.10 -14.70
C PHE A 20 -0.33 5.14 -16.22
N CYS A 21 -0.17 6.33 -16.81
CA CYS A 21 0.04 6.47 -18.25
C CYS A 21 1.31 5.78 -18.78
N ARG A 22 2.26 5.43 -17.89
CA ARG A 22 3.50 4.74 -18.24
C ARG A 22 3.33 3.23 -18.32
N ILE A 23 2.19 2.69 -17.87
CA ILE A 23 1.89 1.26 -17.88
C ILE A 23 1.11 0.93 -19.17
N PRO A 24 1.68 0.13 -20.09
CA PRO A 24 0.93 -0.34 -21.25
C PRO A 24 -0.27 -1.19 -20.78
N PRO A 25 -1.50 -0.94 -21.24
CA PRO A 25 -2.67 -1.72 -20.81
C PRO A 25 -2.53 -3.22 -21.05
N ASP A 26 -1.94 -3.60 -22.19
CA ASP A 26 -1.70 -5.00 -22.57
C ASP A 26 -0.68 -5.71 -21.65
N ASN A 27 0.02 -4.94 -20.81
CA ASN A 27 0.96 -5.47 -19.83
C ASN A 27 0.30 -5.77 -18.47
N VAL A 28 -1.00 -5.54 -18.27
CA VAL A 28 -1.68 -5.80 -16.99
C VAL A 28 -2.63 -6.98 -17.12
N LYS A 29 -2.41 -8.05 -16.36
CA LYS A 29 -3.30 -9.23 -16.37
C LYS A 29 -4.58 -9.01 -15.57
N LYS A 30 -4.48 -8.34 -14.42
CA LYS A 30 -5.59 -8.09 -13.49
C LYS A 30 -5.49 -6.71 -12.89
N CYS A 31 -6.63 -6.11 -12.60
CA CYS A 31 -6.70 -4.86 -11.86
C CYS A 31 -7.74 -4.90 -10.75
N LEU A 32 -7.36 -4.40 -9.58
CA LEU A 32 -8.24 -4.21 -8.44
C LEU A 32 -8.44 -2.72 -8.19
N PHE A 33 -9.68 -2.30 -8.00
CA PHE A 33 -10.05 -0.95 -7.58
C PHE A 33 -11.44 -0.99 -6.93
N SER A 34 -11.75 0.01 -6.11
CA SER A 34 -13.09 0.15 -5.55
C SER A 34 -14.08 0.59 -6.65
N SER A 35 -15.10 -0.21 -6.96
CA SER A 35 -16.11 0.15 -7.97
C SER A 35 -16.93 1.38 -7.57
N ARG A 36 -17.03 1.68 -6.28
CA ARG A 36 -17.62 2.95 -5.77
C ARG A 36 -16.86 4.17 -6.28
N LEU A 37 -15.56 4.02 -6.50
CA LEU A 37 -14.69 5.06 -7.02
C LEU A 37 -14.65 5.12 -8.55
N SER A 38 -15.38 4.26 -9.27
CA SER A 38 -15.34 4.17 -10.73
C SER A 38 -15.55 5.52 -11.43
N ARG A 39 -16.54 6.31 -10.99
CA ARG A 39 -16.79 7.66 -11.54
C ARG A 39 -15.63 8.61 -11.30
N TYR A 40 -15.09 8.63 -10.09
CA TYR A 40 -13.95 9.46 -9.73
C TYR A 40 -12.67 9.07 -10.48
N TYR A 41 -12.43 7.77 -10.71
CA TYR A 41 -11.34 7.32 -11.59
C TYR A 41 -11.54 7.86 -13.02
N ILE A 42 -12.75 7.75 -13.58
CA ILE A 42 -13.05 8.27 -14.92
C ILE A 42 -12.81 9.80 -14.99
N GLU A 43 -13.25 10.55 -13.97
CA GLU A 43 -13.06 11.99 -13.88
C GLU A 43 -11.57 12.35 -13.75
N ALA A 44 -10.84 11.72 -12.83
CA ALA A 44 -9.40 11.95 -12.65
C ALA A 44 -8.61 11.64 -13.93
N PHE A 45 -8.95 10.56 -14.65
CA PHE A 45 -8.34 10.25 -15.94
C PHE A 45 -8.70 11.27 -17.04
N ARG A 46 -9.86 11.92 -16.97
CA ARG A 46 -10.24 13.02 -17.89
C ARG A 46 -9.46 14.30 -17.59
N GLU A 47 -9.34 14.66 -16.32
CA GLU A 47 -8.63 15.87 -15.87
C GLU A 47 -7.12 15.85 -16.18
N LEU A 48 -6.54 14.66 -16.31
CA LEU A 48 -5.14 14.50 -16.69
C LEU A 48 -4.82 14.91 -18.15
N GLU A 49 -5.78 15.48 -18.90
CA GLU A 49 -5.65 15.96 -20.29
C GLU A 49 -4.86 15.00 -21.18
N TRP A 50 -5.21 13.72 -21.11
CA TRP A 50 -4.61 12.68 -21.94
C TRP A 50 -5.11 12.75 -23.40
N SER A 51 -4.82 13.88 -24.05
CA SER A 51 -5.24 14.30 -25.40
C SER A 51 -4.69 13.43 -26.55
N LYS A 52 -4.06 12.29 -26.26
CA LYS A 52 -3.46 11.40 -27.27
C LYS A 52 -3.81 9.91 -27.14
N VAL A 53 -4.57 9.50 -26.12
CA VAL A 53 -4.92 8.09 -25.93
C VAL A 53 -6.43 7.98 -25.82
N ASN A 54 -7.02 7.02 -26.52
CA ASN A 54 -8.46 6.74 -26.48
C ASN A 54 -8.80 6.00 -25.16
N ILE A 55 -8.60 6.68 -24.04
CA ILE A 55 -8.62 6.15 -22.67
C ILE A 55 -10.00 5.77 -22.20
N GLN A 56 -11.03 6.51 -22.63
CA GLN A 56 -12.40 6.21 -22.19
C GLN A 56 -12.81 4.80 -22.61
N ASP A 57 -12.39 4.36 -23.78
CA ASP A 57 -12.62 2.99 -24.25
C ASP A 57 -11.66 1.99 -23.59
N GLN A 58 -10.37 2.30 -23.42
CA GLN A 58 -9.41 1.31 -22.91
C GLN A 58 -9.41 1.13 -21.39
N VAL A 59 -9.60 2.18 -20.59
CA VAL A 59 -9.70 2.04 -19.13
C VAL A 59 -11.00 1.34 -18.75
N VAL A 60 -12.12 1.70 -19.38
CA VAL A 60 -13.42 1.08 -19.09
C VAL A 60 -13.56 -0.32 -19.73
N LYS A 61 -12.99 -0.59 -20.92
CA LYS A 61 -13.05 -1.95 -21.51
C LYS A 61 -11.98 -2.91 -20.97
N ASN A 62 -10.78 -2.44 -20.61
CA ASN A 62 -9.69 -3.34 -20.20
C ASN A 62 -9.57 -3.50 -18.67
N PHE A 63 -10.12 -2.58 -17.87
CA PHE A 63 -9.99 -2.63 -16.41
C PHE A 63 -11.28 -2.98 -15.66
N VAL A 64 -12.39 -3.25 -16.36
CA VAL A 64 -13.53 -3.98 -15.77
C VAL A 64 -13.17 -5.45 -15.69
N ILE A 65 -12.30 -5.82 -14.76
CA ILE A 65 -12.19 -7.21 -14.28
C ILE A 65 -12.21 -7.17 -12.75
N GLN A 66 -13.40 -6.86 -12.21
CA GLN A 66 -13.73 -7.16 -10.82
C GLN A 66 -13.86 -8.68 -10.56
N ASP A 67 -13.88 -9.50 -11.61
CA ASP A 67 -14.30 -10.91 -11.54
C ASP A 67 -13.45 -11.81 -10.64
N SER A 68 -12.33 -11.33 -10.08
CA SER A 68 -11.49 -12.17 -9.21
C SER A 68 -11.32 -11.70 -7.77
N PHE A 69 -11.72 -10.48 -7.40
CA PHE A 69 -11.55 -9.99 -6.03
C PHE A 69 -12.90 -9.60 -5.43
N GLN A 70 -13.23 -10.23 -4.31
CA GLN A 70 -14.38 -9.87 -3.48
C GLN A 70 -13.84 -9.26 -2.17
N CYS A 71 -14.55 -8.28 -1.63
CA CYS A 71 -14.14 -7.60 -0.41
C CYS A 71 -13.95 -8.62 0.73
N GLY A 72 -12.76 -8.63 1.33
CA GLY A 72 -12.39 -9.55 2.40
C GLY A 72 -12.16 -11.00 2.00
N VAL A 73 -12.16 -11.33 0.70
CA VAL A 73 -11.89 -12.69 0.22
C VAL A 73 -10.43 -12.81 -0.22
N ALA A 74 -9.75 -13.82 0.33
CA ALA A 74 -8.37 -14.15 -0.01
C ALA A 74 -8.22 -14.60 -1.46
N CYS A 75 -7.23 -14.04 -2.16
CA CYS A 75 -6.79 -14.49 -3.47
C CYS A 75 -5.34 -14.94 -3.41
N SER A 76 -5.07 -16.22 -3.66
CA SER A 76 -3.73 -16.77 -3.58
C SER A 76 -3.09 -16.96 -4.96
N TYR A 77 -1.81 -16.61 -5.05
CA TYR A 77 -0.95 -16.73 -6.22
C TYR A 77 0.26 -17.59 -5.85
N ARG A 78 0.48 -18.66 -6.61
CA ARG A 78 1.66 -19.51 -6.45
C ARG A 78 2.71 -19.13 -7.48
N PHE A 79 3.86 -18.68 -7.02
CA PHE A 79 5.00 -18.38 -7.87
C PHE A 79 5.71 -19.68 -8.30
N PRO A 80 6.48 -19.65 -9.41
CA PRO A 80 7.48 -20.67 -9.68
C PRO A 80 8.35 -20.90 -8.43
N PHE A 81 8.77 -22.15 -8.19
CA PHE A 81 9.53 -22.57 -6.99
C PHE A 81 8.72 -22.66 -5.69
N GLY A 82 7.40 -22.55 -5.74
CA GLY A 82 6.49 -23.00 -4.67
C GLY A 82 6.07 -21.92 -3.68
N ALA A 83 6.63 -20.71 -3.74
CA ALA A 83 6.23 -19.59 -2.89
C ALA A 83 4.75 -19.23 -3.11
N LEU A 84 4.01 -19.05 -2.01
CA LEU A 84 2.59 -18.69 -2.00
C LEU A 84 2.43 -17.26 -1.51
N LEU A 85 1.80 -16.41 -2.31
CA LEU A 85 1.37 -15.08 -1.94
C LEU A 85 -0.15 -15.07 -1.81
N THR A 86 -0.67 -14.64 -0.67
CA THR A 86 -2.11 -14.45 -0.48
C THR A 86 -2.42 -12.97 -0.36
N ILE A 87 -3.40 -12.51 -1.11
CA ILE A 87 -3.79 -11.11 -1.18
C ILE A 87 -5.20 -10.97 -0.62
N PHE A 88 -5.40 -10.03 0.29
CA PHE A 88 -6.72 -9.63 0.77
C PHE A 88 -6.96 -8.18 0.38
N GLY A 89 -8.11 -7.88 -0.21
CA GLY A 89 -8.54 -6.52 -0.50
C GLY A 89 -9.78 -6.18 0.31
N TYR A 90 -9.74 -5.03 0.97
CA TYR A 90 -10.88 -4.48 1.72
C TYR A 90 -11.16 -3.06 1.24
N TRP A 91 -12.43 -2.74 1.06
CA TRP A 91 -12.88 -1.40 0.68
C TRP A 91 -14.27 -1.16 1.25
N VAL A 92 -14.63 0.11 1.39
CA VAL A 92 -15.96 0.49 1.85
C VAL A 92 -16.98 0.24 0.73
N GLU A 93 -18.02 -0.55 1.04
CA GLU A 93 -19.06 -0.92 0.08
C GLU A 93 -20.34 -0.08 0.23
N GLU A 94 -20.49 0.64 1.34
CA GLU A 94 -21.64 1.50 1.66
C GLU A 94 -21.29 2.99 1.51
N ASN A 95 -22.30 3.86 1.39
CA ASN A 95 -22.03 5.30 1.39
C ASN A 95 -21.84 5.78 2.84
N ILE A 96 -20.62 6.20 3.18
CA ILE A 96 -20.25 6.69 4.51
C ILE A 96 -19.90 8.19 4.50
N GLY A 97 -20.11 8.89 3.38
CA GLY A 97 -19.85 10.32 3.23
C GLY A 97 -19.15 10.68 1.93
N ASP A 98 -18.83 11.96 1.79
CA ASP A 98 -18.26 12.53 0.56
C ASP A 98 -16.73 12.50 0.51
N ASN A 99 -16.08 12.16 1.63
CA ASN A 99 -14.62 12.05 1.68
C ASN A 99 -14.14 10.82 0.91
N MET A 100 -13.59 11.05 -0.26
CA MET A 100 -13.17 10.00 -1.19
C MET A 100 -12.05 9.11 -0.63
N ASN A 101 -11.22 9.65 0.26
CA ASN A 101 -10.14 8.92 0.92
C ASN A 101 -10.65 7.69 1.67
N ASN A 102 -11.82 7.80 2.32
CA ASN A 102 -12.43 6.72 3.08
C ASN A 102 -12.83 5.51 2.23
N TYR A 103 -12.87 5.64 0.90
CA TYR A 103 -13.15 4.55 -0.03
C TYR A 103 -11.89 3.89 -0.59
N SER A 104 -10.71 4.26 -0.07
CA SER A 104 -9.44 3.64 -0.47
C SER A 104 -9.47 2.11 -0.27
N VAL A 105 -8.82 1.40 -1.19
CA VAL A 105 -8.64 -0.05 -1.06
C VAL A 105 -7.46 -0.34 -0.12
N VAL A 106 -7.75 -1.00 1.00
CA VAL A 106 -6.74 -1.55 1.92
C VAL A 106 -6.35 -2.94 1.44
N ILE A 107 -5.06 -3.13 1.15
CA ILE A 107 -4.53 -4.38 0.62
C ILE A 107 -3.59 -5.01 1.64
N PHE A 108 -3.76 -6.30 1.88
CA PHE A 108 -2.79 -7.11 2.60
C PHE A 108 -2.09 -8.09 1.65
N PHE A 109 -0.77 -8.15 1.72
CA PHE A 109 0.06 -9.16 1.06
C PHE A 109 0.68 -10.08 2.11
N ALA A 110 0.24 -11.33 2.13
CA ALA A 110 0.70 -12.36 3.03
C ALA A 110 1.64 -13.33 2.30
N GLN A 111 2.87 -13.48 2.78
CA GLN A 111 3.83 -14.47 2.29
C GLN A 111 4.60 -15.07 3.46
N GLY A 112 4.35 -16.36 3.73
CA GLY A 112 4.89 -17.04 4.90
C GLY A 112 4.48 -16.31 6.19
N ASN A 113 5.46 -15.90 7.01
CA ASN A 113 5.23 -15.14 8.24
C ASN A 113 5.13 -13.62 8.04
N ASN A 114 5.26 -13.13 6.81
CA ASN A 114 5.20 -11.70 6.53
C ASN A 114 3.81 -11.28 6.10
N LEU A 115 3.39 -10.14 6.62
CA LEU A 115 2.13 -9.49 6.24
C LEU A 115 2.38 -7.99 6.06
N LEU A 116 2.33 -7.57 4.80
CA LEU A 116 2.42 -6.18 4.38
C LEU A 116 1.01 -5.60 4.24
N CYS A 117 0.75 -4.46 4.86
CA CYS A 117 -0.50 -3.70 4.69
C CYS A 117 -0.24 -2.40 3.92
N LEU A 118 -0.98 -2.21 2.84
CA LEU A 118 -1.03 -0.99 2.02
C LEU A 118 -2.45 -0.39 2.13
N PRO A 119 -2.66 0.60 3.02
CA PRO A 119 -3.99 1.13 3.29
C PRO A 119 -4.46 2.20 2.28
N GLY A 120 -3.59 2.63 1.35
CA GLY A 120 -3.87 3.76 0.47
C GLY A 120 -3.99 5.06 1.26
N ASP A 121 -5.03 5.85 0.97
CA ASP A 121 -5.29 7.12 1.63
C ASP A 121 -6.47 7.03 2.61
N ILE A 122 -6.85 5.83 3.08
CA ILE A 122 -7.98 5.64 4.00
C ILE A 122 -7.82 6.47 5.29
N GLU A 123 -8.89 7.15 5.68
CA GLU A 123 -8.96 7.97 6.89
C GLU A 123 -9.88 7.32 7.95
N GLU A 124 -10.10 8.02 9.06
CA GLU A 124 -10.76 7.53 10.26
C GLU A 124 -12.10 6.84 9.98
N GLU A 125 -13.03 7.46 9.24
CA GLU A 125 -14.35 6.85 9.03
C GLU A 125 -14.28 5.59 8.15
N GLY A 126 -13.35 5.55 7.19
CA GLY A 126 -13.09 4.36 6.38
C GLY A 126 -12.53 3.20 7.23
N TRP A 127 -11.56 3.49 8.11
CA TRP A 127 -11.03 2.50 9.04
C TRP A 127 -12.10 1.94 9.97
N GLU A 128 -12.93 2.82 10.55
CA GLU A 128 -14.04 2.43 11.41
C GLU A 128 -15.02 1.51 10.71
N TYR A 129 -15.42 1.85 9.49
CA TYR A 129 -16.31 1.02 8.68
C TYR A 129 -15.72 -0.38 8.47
N LEU A 130 -14.45 -0.46 8.02
CA LEU A 130 -13.82 -1.75 7.72
C LEU A 130 -13.70 -2.63 8.98
N LEU A 131 -13.38 -2.04 10.12
CA LEU A 131 -13.32 -2.76 11.39
C LEU A 131 -14.69 -3.24 11.84
N GLN A 132 -15.73 -2.42 11.74
CA GLN A 132 -17.08 -2.83 12.12
C GLN A 132 -17.62 -3.93 11.20
N LYS A 133 -17.37 -3.81 9.89
CA LYS A 133 -17.95 -4.70 8.88
C LYS A 133 -17.23 -6.04 8.75
N HIS A 134 -15.91 -6.06 8.90
CA HIS A 134 -15.07 -7.22 8.58
C HIS A 134 -14.35 -7.85 9.77
N SER A 135 -14.69 -7.44 10.99
CA SER A 135 -14.25 -8.14 12.19
C SER A 135 -14.85 -9.56 12.27
N PRO A 136 -14.10 -10.55 12.80
CA PRO A 136 -12.78 -10.43 13.44
C PRO A 136 -11.59 -10.57 12.47
N LEU A 137 -11.81 -10.94 11.21
CA LEU A 137 -10.73 -11.27 10.26
C LEU A 137 -9.84 -10.06 9.94
N PHE A 138 -10.44 -8.89 9.76
CA PHE A 138 -9.68 -7.66 9.47
C PHE A 138 -8.78 -7.25 10.65
N GLU A 139 -9.25 -7.39 11.89
CA GLU A 139 -8.43 -7.17 13.08
C GLU A 139 -7.25 -8.14 13.16
N ASP A 140 -7.47 -9.43 12.86
CA ASP A 140 -6.40 -10.44 12.88
C ASP A 140 -5.31 -10.12 11.84
N LEU A 141 -5.70 -9.67 10.65
CA LEU A 141 -4.75 -9.19 9.63
C LEU A 141 -3.96 -7.97 10.13
N LEU A 142 -4.59 -6.99 10.75
CA LEU A 142 -3.88 -5.84 11.34
C LEU A 142 -2.91 -6.26 12.45
N ARG A 143 -3.31 -7.20 13.31
CA ARG A 143 -2.47 -7.73 14.39
C ARG A 143 -1.27 -8.53 13.90
N LYS A 144 -1.38 -9.17 12.74
CA LYS A 144 -0.29 -9.93 12.11
C LYS A 144 0.59 -9.08 11.19
N THR A 145 0.18 -7.86 10.87
CA THR A 145 0.92 -6.96 9.97
C THR A 145 2.27 -6.60 10.59
N ASN A 146 3.36 -7.00 9.95
CA ASN A 146 4.73 -6.68 10.37
C ASN A 146 5.35 -5.54 9.52
N ILE A 147 4.84 -5.28 8.32
CA ILE A 147 5.24 -4.16 7.48
C ILE A 147 4.00 -3.33 7.17
N PHE A 148 4.00 -2.05 7.52
CA PHE A 148 2.85 -1.16 7.30
C PHE A 148 3.27 0.06 6.49
N VAL A 149 2.50 0.42 5.47
CA VAL A 149 2.66 1.71 4.80
C VAL A 149 1.70 2.70 5.45
N ALA A 150 2.21 3.85 5.87
CA ALA A 150 1.39 4.87 6.52
C ALA A 150 0.28 5.35 5.58
N SER A 151 -0.97 5.33 6.08
CA SER A 151 -2.11 5.82 5.30
C SER A 151 -2.00 7.30 4.99
N HIS A 152 -2.49 7.69 3.82
CA HIS A 152 -2.57 9.08 3.36
C HIS A 152 -1.24 9.80 3.55
N HIS A 153 -0.18 9.16 3.07
CA HIS A 153 1.19 9.67 3.15
C HIS A 153 1.71 9.98 4.56
N GLY A 154 1.08 9.43 5.61
CA GLY A 154 1.43 9.73 7.01
C GLY A 154 0.77 10.99 7.57
N SER A 155 -0.27 11.50 6.91
CA SER A 155 -1.16 12.54 7.44
C SER A 155 -1.79 12.11 8.77
N LYS A 156 -2.10 13.08 9.62
CA LYS A 156 -2.85 12.84 10.87
C LYS A 156 -4.25 12.27 10.61
N SER A 157 -4.92 12.69 9.54
CA SER A 157 -6.25 12.16 9.17
C SER A 157 -6.20 10.68 8.77
N GLY A 158 -5.06 10.22 8.24
CA GLY A 158 -4.83 8.81 7.92
C GLY A 158 -4.48 7.93 9.13
N PHE A 159 -4.14 8.54 10.28
CA PHE A 159 -3.84 7.80 11.50
C PHE A 159 -5.10 7.57 12.32
N PHE A 160 -5.58 6.32 12.31
CA PHE A 160 -6.72 5.91 13.11
C PHE A 160 -6.29 5.44 14.50
N SER A 161 -6.84 6.06 15.54
CA SER A 161 -6.38 5.87 16.93
C SER A 161 -6.44 4.42 17.41
N ASN A 162 -7.46 3.66 17.02
CA ASN A 162 -7.58 2.24 17.41
C ASN A 162 -6.50 1.36 16.78
N LEU A 163 -5.81 1.80 15.72
CA LEU A 163 -4.64 1.07 15.18
C LEU A 163 -3.59 0.83 16.26
N SER A 164 -3.45 1.72 17.24
CA SER A 164 -2.50 1.54 18.34
C SER A 164 -2.71 0.25 19.15
N SER A 165 -3.96 -0.21 19.23
CA SER A 165 -4.33 -1.43 19.94
C SER A 165 -4.28 -2.69 19.06
N LEU A 166 -4.30 -2.50 17.73
CA LEU A 166 -4.42 -3.56 16.73
C LEU A 166 -3.10 -3.83 16.03
N LEU A 167 -2.47 -2.81 15.47
CA LEU A 167 -1.29 -2.91 14.64
C LEU A 167 -0.06 -3.32 15.47
N ARG A 168 0.69 -4.30 14.96
CA ARG A 168 1.94 -4.82 15.55
C ARG A 168 3.10 -4.77 14.57
N ALA A 169 3.21 -3.67 13.84
CA ALA A 169 4.25 -3.48 12.84
C ALA A 169 5.66 -3.56 13.45
N GLU A 170 6.58 -4.18 12.72
CA GLU A 170 8.01 -4.08 12.93
C GLU A 170 8.59 -2.84 12.27
N ILE A 171 8.03 -2.45 11.12
CA ILE A 171 8.43 -1.25 10.40
C ILE A 171 7.24 -0.55 9.74
N VAL A 172 7.25 0.78 9.79
CA VAL A 172 6.32 1.65 9.06
C VAL A 172 7.07 2.40 7.98
N VAL A 173 6.54 2.42 6.75
CA VAL A 173 7.09 3.20 5.62
C VAL A 173 6.13 4.35 5.30
N VAL A 174 6.67 5.57 5.26
CA VAL A 174 5.94 6.80 4.90
C VAL A 174 6.36 7.22 3.48
N PRO A 175 5.46 7.15 2.47
CA PRO A 175 5.79 7.41 1.08
C PRO A 175 6.14 8.86 0.73
N ASP A 176 5.52 9.86 1.36
CA ASP A 176 5.76 11.28 1.03
C ASP A 176 6.82 11.91 1.95
N GLY A 177 7.55 12.85 1.35
CA GLY A 177 8.58 13.65 1.96
C GLY A 177 8.49 15.15 1.68
N ALA A 178 7.53 15.66 0.90
CA ALA A 178 7.62 17.01 0.36
C ALA A 178 7.05 18.13 1.26
N LYS A 179 6.04 17.87 2.09
CA LYS A 179 5.46 18.88 3.00
C LYS A 179 5.60 18.46 4.46
N SER A 180 5.61 19.45 5.33
CA SER A 180 5.88 19.42 6.78
C SER A 180 4.92 18.56 7.63
N GLU A 181 4.29 17.53 7.09
CA GLU A 181 3.09 16.90 7.64
C GLU A 181 3.12 15.37 7.65
N SER A 182 4.24 14.73 8.01
CA SER A 182 4.11 13.43 8.68
C SER A 182 3.81 13.68 10.16
N GLU A 183 2.72 14.41 10.45
CA GLU A 183 2.26 14.71 11.80
C GLU A 183 2.03 13.42 12.60
N ALA A 184 1.63 12.35 11.91
CA ALA A 184 1.42 11.06 12.53
C ALA A 184 2.68 10.21 12.76
N MET A 185 3.86 10.68 12.33
CA MET A 185 5.11 9.90 12.46
C MET A 185 5.38 9.48 13.91
N LEU A 186 5.19 10.39 14.87
CA LEU A 186 5.40 10.10 16.29
C LEU A 186 4.40 9.05 16.80
N TYR A 187 3.16 9.05 16.29
CA TYR A 187 2.18 8.02 16.64
C TYR A 187 2.58 6.66 16.08
N TYR A 188 2.97 6.58 14.80
CA TYR A 188 3.48 5.35 14.20
C TYR A 188 4.74 4.84 14.91
N GLU A 189 5.67 5.72 15.27
CA GLU A 189 6.87 5.35 16.03
C GLU A 189 6.53 4.80 17.42
N GLY A 190 5.50 5.33 18.07
CA GLY A 190 5.01 4.87 19.36
C GLY A 190 4.46 3.43 19.34
N ILE A 191 3.90 2.99 18.22
CA ILE A 191 3.21 1.68 18.10
C ILE A 191 4.04 0.62 17.33
N THR A 192 5.23 1.00 16.86
CA THR A 192 6.09 0.14 16.04
C THR A 192 7.27 -0.41 16.85
N SER A 193 7.58 -1.70 16.70
CA SER A 193 8.62 -2.38 17.49
C SER A 193 10.04 -2.15 16.96
N GLY A 194 10.21 -1.91 15.66
CA GLY A 194 11.47 -1.60 14.99
C GLY A 194 12.12 -2.81 14.31
N HIS A 195 12.71 -2.56 13.16
CA HIS A 195 13.39 -3.55 12.33
C HIS A 195 14.81 -3.08 11.92
N ILE A 196 15.72 -4.00 11.64
CA ILE A 196 17.08 -3.65 11.19
C ILE A 196 17.01 -3.29 9.69
N VAL A 197 17.41 -2.08 9.35
CA VAL A 197 17.40 -1.61 7.96
C VAL A 197 18.84 -1.43 7.50
N GLN A 198 19.24 -2.18 6.47
CA GLN A 198 20.56 -2.02 5.87
C GLN A 198 20.57 -0.79 4.95
N LYS A 199 21.72 -0.15 4.84
CA LYS A 199 21.91 1.01 3.98
C LYS A 199 22.74 0.65 2.77
N GLU A 200 22.31 1.13 1.61
CA GLU A 200 23.10 1.04 0.38
C GLU A 200 24.42 1.81 0.55
N ILE A 201 25.52 1.21 0.12
CA ILE A 201 26.79 1.91 -0.03
C ILE A 201 26.78 2.58 -1.40
N ARG A 202 27.02 3.91 -1.44
CA ARG A 202 27.06 4.64 -2.71
C ARG A 202 28.04 4.01 -3.69
N ASN A 203 27.61 3.84 -4.95
CA ASN A 203 28.39 3.26 -6.04
C ASN A 203 28.87 1.82 -5.79
N SER A 204 28.17 1.06 -4.95
CA SER A 204 28.46 -0.34 -4.66
C SER A 204 27.21 -1.20 -4.81
N THR A 205 27.41 -2.51 -4.93
CA THR A 205 26.34 -3.52 -4.84
C THR A 205 26.19 -4.09 -3.42
N GLU A 206 27.01 -3.58 -2.49
CA GLU A 206 27.05 -4.01 -1.10
C GLU A 206 26.15 -3.17 -0.19
N TRP A 207 25.76 -3.77 0.93
CA TRP A 207 24.84 -3.21 1.92
C TRP A 207 25.48 -3.29 3.30
N LEU A 208 25.34 -2.22 4.09
CA LEU A 208 25.88 -2.18 5.44
C LEU A 208 24.77 -2.27 6.47
N TYR A 209 24.99 -3.13 7.46
CA TYR A 209 24.22 -3.10 8.69
C TYR A 209 24.47 -1.80 9.45
N PRO A 210 23.44 -1.23 10.11
CA PRO A 210 23.63 -0.07 10.95
C PRO A 210 24.53 -0.42 12.15
N PRO A 211 25.33 0.52 12.66
CA PRO A 211 26.12 0.31 13.87
C PRO A 211 25.26 -0.25 15.00
N ASN A 212 25.80 -1.25 15.72
CA ASN A 212 25.13 -1.94 16.82
C ASN A 212 23.77 -2.56 16.46
N PHE A 213 23.50 -2.82 15.17
CA PHE A 213 22.23 -3.37 14.70
C PHE A 213 21.02 -2.53 15.16
N LYS A 214 21.20 -1.20 15.22
CA LYS A 214 20.14 -0.28 15.65
C LYS A 214 18.90 -0.47 14.79
N LYS A 215 17.77 -0.72 15.44
CA LYS A 215 16.46 -0.84 14.81
C LYS A 215 15.90 0.52 14.40
N ILE A 216 15.21 0.55 13.27
CA ILE A 216 14.44 1.69 12.76
C ILE A 216 12.97 1.31 12.80
N LYS A 217 12.15 2.23 13.31
CA LYS A 217 10.71 2.05 13.41
C LYS A 217 9.97 2.62 12.21
N VAL A 218 10.35 3.83 11.81
CA VAL A 218 9.72 4.54 10.69
C VAL A 218 10.77 4.90 9.64
N LEU A 219 10.48 4.56 8.38
CA LEU A 219 11.25 4.98 7.20
C LEU A 219 10.47 6.02 6.41
N THR A 220 11.15 6.99 5.82
CA THR A 220 10.53 7.92 4.86
C THR A 220 11.29 7.94 3.55
N ALA A 221 10.58 8.05 2.43
CA ALA A 221 11.24 8.13 1.12
C ALA A 221 12.23 9.32 1.03
N ARG A 222 11.95 10.44 1.73
CA ARG A 222 12.86 11.60 1.77
C ARG A 222 14.15 11.35 2.55
N ASN A 223 14.07 10.72 3.72
CA ASN A 223 15.25 10.54 4.58
C ASN A 223 16.02 9.26 4.24
N ASN A 224 15.33 8.28 3.66
CA ASN A 224 15.85 6.94 3.41
C ASN A 224 15.96 6.61 1.91
N GLY A 225 15.50 7.48 1.02
CA GLY A 225 15.54 7.26 -0.42
C GLY A 225 14.58 6.15 -0.84
N ASN A 226 15.00 5.36 -1.83
CA ASN A 226 14.27 4.17 -2.23
C ASN A 226 14.34 3.14 -1.10
N VAL A 227 13.18 2.76 -0.58
CA VAL A 227 13.04 1.66 0.37
C VAL A 227 12.72 0.39 -0.42
N LYS A 228 13.49 -0.67 -0.19
CA LYS A 228 13.24 -1.99 -0.77
C LYS A 228 12.97 -2.98 0.35
N ILE A 229 11.87 -3.70 0.25
CA ILE A 229 11.51 -4.78 1.19
C ILE A 229 11.58 -6.10 0.44
N PHE A 230 12.35 -7.04 0.97
CA PHE A 230 12.48 -8.39 0.43
C PHE A 230 11.82 -9.37 1.39
N LEU A 231 10.83 -10.09 0.90
CA LEU A 231 10.11 -11.08 1.68
C LEU A 231 10.77 -12.45 1.50
N SER A 232 10.98 -13.15 2.61
CA SER A 232 11.33 -14.58 2.64
C SER A 232 10.23 -15.35 3.36
N GLU A 233 10.30 -16.68 3.47
CA GLU A 233 9.24 -17.45 4.12
C GLU A 233 9.06 -17.10 5.61
N ASN A 234 10.15 -16.86 6.33
CA ASN A 234 10.11 -16.71 7.79
C ASN A 234 10.37 -15.28 8.29
N ASN A 235 10.83 -14.38 7.42
CA ASN A 235 11.19 -13.00 7.79
C ASN A 235 11.21 -12.09 6.55
N PHE A 236 11.44 -10.80 6.74
CA PHE A 236 11.77 -9.87 5.68
C PHE A 236 13.12 -9.18 5.93
N SER A 237 13.71 -8.61 4.89
CA SER A 237 14.81 -7.66 5.01
C SER A 237 14.40 -6.31 4.41
N ALA A 238 14.91 -5.24 5.01
CA ALA A 238 14.64 -3.88 4.58
C ALA A 238 15.94 -3.16 4.20
N LEU A 239 15.95 -2.54 3.02
CA LEU A 239 17.05 -1.73 2.50
C LEU A 239 16.59 -0.30 2.27
N ALA A 240 17.48 0.66 2.54
CA ALA A 240 17.27 2.07 2.24
C ALA A 240 18.43 2.59 1.36
N SER A 241 18.10 3.21 0.22
CA SER A 241 19.10 3.69 -0.75
C SER A 241 19.83 4.97 -0.32
N LYS A 242 19.23 5.76 0.57
CA LYS A 242 19.86 6.95 1.14
C LYS A 242 20.70 6.53 2.34
N GLY A 243 21.86 5.94 2.02
CA GLY A 243 22.93 5.54 2.92
C GLY A 243 24.21 6.36 2.73
N VAL A 244 25.15 6.20 3.68
CA VAL A 244 26.40 7.00 3.84
C VAL A 244 27.14 7.19 2.52
#